data_AF-B4HF06-F1
#
_entry.id   AF-B4HF06-F1
#
_cell.length_a   1.000
_cell.length_b   1.000
_cell.length_c   1.000
_cell.angle_alpha   90.00
_cell.angle_beta   90.00
_cell.angle_gamma   90.00
#
_symmetry.space_group_name_H-M   'P 1'
#
loop_
_entity.id
_entity.type
_entity.pdbx_description
1 polymer ?
#
loop_
_entity_poly.entity_id
_entity_poly.type
_entity_poly.pdbx_seq_one_letter_code
_entity_poly.pdbx_strand_id
1 'polypeptide(L)'
;MINHIRMLLWDRDSRAYSYYEVSGDRQHWERVVDYIDYHCRSWQYLYFAPRTVKFIRLVGTHNNGNRVFHVVCLEAKHTAKLQRLVEHFVAPKTNVATVEMSAIVTDGRRARRPMGQPYYLGSMRLLLWDLDDRTYSFYIEMSTNRKDQEMIMDRRNDSIRSWQNFLFTPRPVVYIRIVGTRNTANEVRSSAAATKHVR
;
A
#
# COMPACT_ATOMS: atom_id res chain seq x y z
N MET A 1 21.81 21.27 -3.77
CA MET A 1 20.91 20.39 -4.55
C MET A 1 20.13 19.53 -3.58
N ILE A 2 18.84 19.28 -3.83
CA ILE A 2 18.02 18.35 -3.04
C ILE A 2 17.73 17.10 -3.88
N ASN A 3 17.51 15.97 -3.21
CA ASN A 3 17.22 14.68 -3.86
C ASN A 3 16.20 13.85 -3.08
N HIS A 4 15.64 14.42 -2.01
CA HIS A 4 14.68 13.77 -1.15
C HIS A 4 13.69 14.78 -0.58
N ILE A 5 12.41 14.53 -0.82
CA ILE A 5 11.31 15.26 -0.21
C ILE A 5 10.52 14.27 0.63
N ARG A 6 10.20 14.68 1.87
CA ARG A 6 9.22 13.96 2.68
C ARG A 6 8.06 14.87 3.00
N MET A 7 6.87 14.32 2.98
CA MET A 7 5.67 15.07 3.36
C MET A 7 4.68 14.20 4.10
N LEU A 8 4.00 14.79 5.06
CA LEU A 8 2.92 14.13 5.80
C LEU A 8 1.59 14.53 5.16
N LEU A 9 0.93 13.58 4.51
CA LEU A 9 -0.46 13.73 4.10
C LEU A 9 -1.37 13.46 5.29
N TRP A 10 -2.47 14.20 5.41
CA TRP A 10 -3.43 14.01 6.50
C TRP A 10 -3.88 12.56 6.62
N ASP A 11 -3.75 11.98 7.81
CA ASP A 11 -3.96 10.55 8.02
C ASP A 11 -4.78 10.20 9.27
N ARG A 12 -5.39 11.20 9.93
CA ARG A 12 -6.27 11.02 11.09
C ARG A 12 -7.59 10.31 10.77
N ASP A 13 -7.89 10.11 9.50
CA ASP A 13 -9.09 9.39 9.02
C ASP A 13 -8.74 8.42 7.87
N SER A 14 -9.75 8.03 7.09
CA SER A 14 -9.65 7.11 5.96
C SER A 14 -9.26 7.78 4.64
N ARG A 15 -8.97 9.09 4.64
CA ARG A 15 -8.64 9.81 3.42
C ARG A 15 -7.35 9.30 2.80
N ALA A 16 -7.34 9.32 1.47
CA ALA A 16 -6.19 9.05 0.65
C ALA A 16 -6.17 10.04 -0.52
N TYR A 17 -4.97 10.33 -0.99
CA TYR A 17 -4.70 11.36 -1.97
C TYR A 17 -3.94 10.78 -3.15
N SER A 18 -4.15 11.38 -4.31
CA SER A 18 -3.32 11.18 -5.49
C SER A 18 -2.71 12.51 -5.87
N TYR A 19 -1.48 12.49 -6.34
CA TYR A 19 -0.72 13.71 -6.63
C TYR A 19 0.47 13.42 -7.54
N TYR A 20 1.06 14.48 -8.07
CA TYR A 20 2.39 14.42 -8.65
C TYR A 20 3.21 15.61 -8.13
N GLU A 21 4.52 15.45 -8.11
CA GLU A 21 5.43 16.51 -7.67
C GLU A 21 6.14 17.11 -8.87
N VAL A 22 6.12 18.44 -8.96
CA VAL A 22 6.82 19.20 -9.99
C VAL A 22 7.85 20.11 -9.33
N SER A 23 9.12 19.93 -9.66
CA SER A 23 10.20 20.75 -9.14
C SER A 23 10.75 21.65 -10.25
N GLY A 24 10.95 22.94 -9.97
CA GLY A 24 11.39 23.90 -10.99
C GLY A 24 11.79 25.30 -10.50
N ASP A 25 12.46 26.04 -11.38
CA ASP A 25 12.93 27.42 -11.19
C ASP A 25 11.92 28.50 -11.64
N ARG A 26 10.65 28.10 -11.81
CA ARG A 26 9.50 28.78 -12.46
C ARG A 26 9.45 28.70 -13.99
N GLN A 27 10.57 28.41 -14.66
CA GLN A 27 10.60 28.33 -16.12
C GLN A 27 10.47 26.88 -16.60
N HIS A 28 11.25 25.98 -16.00
CA HIS A 28 11.25 24.57 -16.34
C HIS A 28 10.73 23.76 -15.17
N TRP A 29 9.71 22.96 -15.44
CA TRP A 29 8.95 22.20 -14.46
C TRP A 29 9.05 20.72 -14.82
N GLU A 30 9.67 19.92 -13.96
CA GLU A 30 9.82 18.48 -14.19
C GLU A 30 9.10 17.69 -13.10
N ARG A 31 8.38 16.63 -13.52
CA ARG A 31 7.75 15.70 -12.60
C ARG A 31 8.79 14.72 -12.06
N VAL A 32 9.07 14.79 -10.76
CA VAL A 32 10.02 13.86 -10.12
C VAL A 32 9.35 12.60 -9.59
N VAL A 33 8.04 12.67 -9.32
CA VAL A 33 7.17 11.51 -9.05
C VAL A 33 5.80 11.74 -9.69
N ASP A 34 5.18 10.67 -10.17
CA ASP A 34 3.79 10.70 -10.66
C ASP A 34 2.96 9.62 -9.95
N TYR A 35 2.14 10.06 -8.99
CA TYR A 35 1.24 9.24 -8.19
C TYR A 35 -0.24 9.57 -8.46
N ILE A 36 -0.57 9.98 -9.69
CA ILE A 36 -1.94 10.35 -10.07
C ILE A 36 -2.96 9.20 -9.92
N ASP A 37 -2.51 7.96 -10.12
CA ASP A 37 -3.35 6.76 -10.07
C ASP A 37 -3.21 5.99 -8.75
N TYR A 38 -2.55 6.57 -7.75
CA TYR A 38 -2.21 5.90 -6.49
C TYR A 38 -2.90 6.57 -5.31
N HIS A 39 -3.38 5.78 -4.35
CA HIS A 39 -4.00 6.31 -3.14
C HIS A 39 -3.03 6.36 -1.96
N CYS A 40 -2.30 7.46 -1.88
CA CYS A 40 -1.29 7.77 -0.87
C CYS A 40 -1.89 8.38 0.42
N ARG A 41 -1.20 8.22 1.56
CA ARG A 41 -1.61 8.74 2.87
C ARG A 41 -0.42 8.76 3.85
N SER A 42 -0.51 9.47 4.96
CA SER A 42 0.57 9.49 5.96
C SER A 42 1.90 9.99 5.34
N TRP A 43 3.03 9.60 5.91
CA TRP A 43 4.34 10.00 5.39
C TRP A 43 4.59 9.45 3.98
N GLN A 44 5.00 10.36 3.11
CA GLN A 44 5.54 10.09 1.78
C GLN A 44 7.03 10.38 1.81
N TYR A 45 7.82 9.51 1.18
CA TYR A 45 9.26 9.61 1.03
C TYR A 45 9.58 9.53 -0.46
N LEU A 46 9.85 10.69 -1.06
CA LEU A 46 10.04 10.89 -2.49
C LEU A 46 11.53 11.07 -2.72
N TYR A 47 12.12 10.17 -3.51
CA TYR A 47 13.53 10.21 -3.86
C TYR A 47 13.67 10.40 -5.36
N PHE A 48 14.64 11.20 -5.77
CA PHE A 48 14.86 11.54 -7.16
C PHE A 48 16.33 11.89 -7.39
N ALA A 49 16.75 12.00 -8.66
CA ALA A 49 18.10 12.44 -8.99
C ALA A 49 18.36 13.85 -8.39
N PRO A 50 19.55 14.13 -7.80
CA PRO A 50 19.83 15.42 -7.20
C PRO A 50 19.59 16.59 -8.16
N ARG A 51 18.87 17.62 -7.69
CA ARG A 51 18.48 18.79 -8.49
C ARG A 51 18.69 20.08 -7.72
N THR A 52 19.01 21.14 -8.45
CA THR A 52 18.91 22.50 -7.93
C THR A 52 17.46 22.93 -8.02
N VAL A 53 16.86 23.29 -6.90
CA VAL A 53 15.42 23.59 -6.81
C VAL A 53 15.25 24.93 -6.14
N LYS A 54 14.50 25.83 -6.79
CA LYS A 54 14.10 27.12 -6.21
C LYS A 54 12.66 27.10 -5.72
N PHE A 55 11.79 26.36 -6.41
CA PHE A 55 10.39 26.17 -6.02
C PHE A 55 9.99 24.70 -6.11
N ILE A 56 9.19 24.27 -5.14
CA ILE A 56 8.55 22.96 -5.13
C ILE A 56 7.06 23.21 -5.38
N ARG A 57 6.51 22.56 -6.41
CA ARG A 57 5.08 22.57 -6.70
C ARG A 57 4.53 21.17 -6.51
N LEU A 58 3.66 21.03 -5.54
CA LEU A 58 2.93 19.80 -5.28
C LEU A 58 1.51 19.94 -5.81
N VAL A 59 1.09 19.02 -6.69
CA VAL A 59 -0.23 19.07 -7.32
C VAL A 59 -1.05 17.87 -6.88
N GLY A 60 -2.05 18.11 -6.03
CA GLY A 60 -3.07 17.13 -5.68
C GLY A 60 -4.07 16.95 -6.82
N THR A 61 -4.26 15.70 -7.26
CA THR A 61 -5.16 15.34 -8.37
C THR A 61 -6.42 14.63 -7.88
N HIS A 62 -6.35 13.98 -6.72
CA HIS A 62 -7.50 13.28 -6.14
C HIS A 62 -7.45 13.31 -4.60
N ASN A 63 -8.63 13.36 -4.00
CA ASN A 63 -8.87 13.01 -2.60
C ASN A 63 -10.21 12.26 -2.54
N ASN A 64 -10.23 11.09 -1.89
CA ASN A 64 -11.40 10.22 -1.83
C ASN A 64 -12.50 10.68 -0.85
N GLY A 65 -12.26 11.73 -0.05
CA GLY A 65 -13.21 12.29 0.91
C GLY A 65 -13.76 13.66 0.53
N ASN A 66 -12.97 14.54 -0.09
CA ASN A 66 -13.41 15.85 -0.57
C ASN A 66 -12.48 16.40 -1.67
N ARG A 67 -12.61 17.68 -2.04
CA ARG A 67 -11.80 18.29 -3.11
C ARG A 67 -10.51 18.98 -2.64
N VAL A 68 -10.17 18.88 -1.35
CA VAL A 68 -9.03 19.60 -0.77
C VAL A 68 -7.84 18.67 -0.61
N PHE A 69 -6.64 19.11 -0.99
CA PHE A 69 -5.41 18.35 -0.83
C PHE A 69 -4.67 18.81 0.44
N HIS A 70 -4.65 17.97 1.49
CA HIS A 70 -4.13 18.35 2.80
C HIS A 70 -2.72 17.83 3.04
N VAL A 71 -1.77 18.76 3.07
CA VAL A 71 -0.38 18.51 3.48
C VAL A 71 -0.20 19.09 4.88
N VAL A 72 0.20 18.25 5.82
CA VAL A 72 0.44 18.63 7.23
C VAL A 72 1.84 19.19 7.40
N CYS A 73 2.83 18.58 6.75
CA CYS A 73 4.22 18.99 6.80
C CYS A 73 4.91 18.60 5.48
N LEU A 74 5.89 19.40 5.05
CA LEU A 74 6.77 19.11 3.93
C LEU A 74 8.19 19.51 4.28
N GLU A 75 9.14 18.64 4.00
CA GLU A 75 10.57 18.89 4.14
C GLU A 75 11.31 18.45 2.88
N ALA A 76 12.29 19.24 2.48
CA ALA A 76 13.13 18.96 1.33
C ALA A 76 14.60 18.99 1.75
N LYS A 77 15.36 17.94 1.42
CA LYS A 77 16.77 17.85 1.77
C LYS A 77 17.58 17.09 0.74
N HIS A 78 18.90 17.22 0.89
CA HIS A 78 19.83 16.27 0.31
C HIS A 78 20.03 15.09 1.26
N THR A 79 20.18 13.88 0.72
CA THR A 79 20.56 12.67 1.45
C THR A 79 21.59 11.87 0.67
N ALA A 80 22.62 11.39 1.35
CA ALA A 80 23.58 10.43 0.80
C ALA A 80 23.04 8.99 0.81
N LYS A 81 21.99 8.71 1.59
CA LYS A 81 21.35 7.39 1.69
C LYS A 81 20.41 7.17 0.50
N LEU A 82 20.98 6.77 -0.63
CA LEU A 82 20.24 6.51 -1.86
C LEU A 82 19.33 5.28 -1.70
N GLN A 83 18.05 5.43 -2.03
CA GLN A 83 17.13 4.32 -2.18
C GLN A 83 17.25 3.73 -3.58
N ARG A 84 17.04 2.42 -3.70
CA ARG A 84 16.87 1.81 -5.02
C ARG A 84 15.52 2.24 -5.56
N LEU A 85 15.53 2.86 -6.73
CA LEU A 85 14.31 3.24 -7.44
C LEU A 85 14.12 2.33 -8.65
N VAL A 86 12.88 1.95 -8.89
CA VAL A 86 12.43 1.42 -10.17
C VAL A 86 11.44 2.45 -10.69
N GLU A 87 11.82 3.11 -11.80
CA GLU A 87 11.22 4.38 -12.21
C GLU A 87 11.34 5.41 -11.07
N HIS A 88 10.22 5.85 -10.49
CA HIS A 88 10.15 6.75 -9.34
C HIS A 88 9.66 6.06 -8.06
N PHE A 89 9.42 4.74 -8.09
CA PHE A 89 8.99 3.98 -6.92
C PHE A 89 10.17 3.45 -6.12
N VAL A 90 10.05 3.52 -4.79
CA VAL A 90 11.02 2.88 -3.90
C VAL A 90 10.87 1.36 -4.02
N ALA A 91 11.97 0.68 -4.36
CA ALA A 91 12.07 -0.76 -4.38
C ALA A 91 12.80 -1.21 -3.09
N PRO A 92 12.07 -1.52 -2.01
CA PRO A 92 12.63 -1.60 -0.67
C PRO A 92 13.56 -2.81 -0.51
N LYS A 93 14.60 -2.65 0.32
CA LYS A 93 15.48 -3.74 0.77
C LYS A 93 15.05 -4.32 2.13
N THR A 94 14.14 -3.64 2.82
CA THR A 94 13.65 -3.98 4.16
C THR A 94 12.13 -4.07 4.14
N ASN A 95 11.54 -4.64 5.19
CA ASN A 95 10.09 -4.71 5.31
C ASN A 95 9.48 -3.30 5.37
N VAL A 96 8.50 -3.04 4.50
CA VAL A 96 7.73 -1.78 4.47
C VAL A 96 6.29 -1.96 4.98
N ALA A 97 5.90 -3.19 5.30
CA ALA A 97 4.64 -3.51 5.96
C ALA A 97 4.80 -3.46 7.49
N THR A 98 5.31 -2.36 8.01
CA THR A 98 5.47 -2.12 9.47
C THR A 98 4.59 -0.95 9.93
N VAL A 99 4.25 -0.93 11.22
CA VAL A 99 3.47 0.18 11.83
C VAL A 99 4.19 1.51 11.67
N GLU A 100 5.51 1.53 11.78
CA GLU A 100 6.34 2.73 11.53
C GLU A 100 6.17 3.27 10.11
N MET A 101 6.05 2.37 9.13
CA MET A 101 5.78 2.70 7.73
C MET A 101 4.26 2.83 7.44
N SER A 102 3.48 3.02 8.50
CA SER A 102 2.02 3.21 8.49
C SER A 102 1.19 2.01 8.03
N ALA A 103 1.79 0.82 7.93
CA ALA A 103 1.04 -0.40 7.64
C ALA A 103 0.27 -0.87 8.89
N ILE A 104 -0.99 -1.25 8.72
CA ILE A 104 -1.82 -1.75 9.82
C ILE A 104 -2.49 -3.05 9.38
N VAL A 105 -2.40 -4.07 10.23
CA VAL A 105 -3.16 -5.32 10.11
C VAL A 105 -4.52 -5.11 10.76
N THR A 106 -5.62 -5.42 10.06
CA THR A 106 -6.97 -5.31 10.62
C THR A 106 -7.76 -6.58 10.44
N ASP A 107 -8.44 -7.00 11.50
CA ASP A 107 -9.26 -8.21 11.52
C ASP A 107 -10.57 -8.04 10.73
N GLY A 108 -10.77 -8.94 9.78
CA GLY A 108 -12.06 -9.48 9.31
C GLY A 108 -13.12 -8.55 8.71
N ARG A 109 -13.40 -7.36 9.24
CA ARG A 109 -14.58 -6.56 8.85
C ARG A 109 -14.40 -5.05 8.85
N ARG A 110 -13.31 -4.47 9.39
CA ARG A 110 -13.11 -3.01 9.38
C ARG A 110 -11.65 -2.58 9.23
N ALA A 111 -11.41 -1.81 8.16
CA ALA A 111 -10.33 -0.84 7.95
C ALA A 111 -8.91 -1.35 7.57
N ARG A 112 -8.78 -1.91 6.37
CA ARG A 112 -7.49 -2.07 5.65
C ARG A 112 -6.75 -0.73 5.60
N ARG A 113 -5.60 -0.57 6.27
CA ARG A 113 -4.74 0.60 6.02
C ARG A 113 -3.57 0.22 5.13
N PRO A 114 -3.40 0.91 4.00
CA PRO A 114 -2.32 0.66 3.06
C PRO A 114 -0.99 1.06 3.64
N MET A 115 0.06 0.70 2.91
CA MET A 115 1.32 1.42 2.96
C MET A 115 1.06 2.92 2.68
N GLY A 116 1.82 3.81 3.32
CA GLY A 116 1.62 5.25 3.15
C GLY A 116 1.80 5.73 1.71
N GLN A 117 2.63 5.03 0.94
CA GLN A 117 2.97 5.35 -0.45
C GLN A 117 3.08 4.06 -1.27
N PRO A 118 3.12 4.15 -2.62
CA PRO A 118 3.44 2.99 -3.45
C PRO A 118 4.89 2.52 -3.27
N TYR A 119 5.06 1.20 -3.19
CA TYR A 119 6.36 0.53 -3.20
C TYR A 119 6.43 -0.47 -4.35
N TYR A 120 7.61 -0.61 -4.96
CA TYR A 120 7.85 -1.60 -6.00
C TYR A 120 8.21 -2.94 -5.34
N LEU A 121 7.24 -3.85 -5.25
CA LEU A 121 7.36 -5.12 -4.54
C LEU A 121 7.36 -6.29 -5.52
N GLY A 122 8.15 -7.33 -5.23
CA GLY A 122 8.14 -8.61 -5.97
C GLY A 122 8.10 -9.85 -5.08
N SER A 123 8.04 -9.64 -3.77
CA SER A 123 8.00 -10.72 -2.78
C SER A 123 7.24 -10.31 -1.54
N MET A 124 6.65 -11.28 -0.86
CA MET A 124 6.01 -11.11 0.45
C MET A 124 6.24 -12.37 1.29
N ARG A 125 6.35 -12.18 2.60
CA ARG A 125 6.33 -13.29 3.56
C ARG A 125 5.17 -13.09 4.53
N LEU A 126 4.44 -14.17 4.81
CA LEU A 126 3.29 -14.19 5.70
C LEU A 126 3.49 -15.29 6.74
N LEU A 127 3.37 -14.95 8.02
CA LEU A 127 3.28 -15.95 9.09
C LEU A 127 1.81 -16.24 9.34
N LEU A 128 1.40 -17.48 9.09
CA LEU A 128 0.14 -18.03 9.57
C LEU A 128 0.39 -18.64 10.95
N TRP A 129 -0.58 -18.52 11.85
CA TRP A 129 -0.49 -19.13 13.17
C TRP A 129 -0.19 -20.63 13.06
N ASP A 130 0.72 -21.11 13.89
CA ASP A 130 1.25 -22.47 13.82
C ASP A 130 1.59 -23.07 15.20
N LEU A 131 1.05 -22.50 16.28
CA LEU A 131 1.19 -23.05 17.63
C LEU A 131 0.20 -24.19 17.93
N ASP A 132 -0.66 -24.53 16.97
CA ASP A 132 -1.55 -25.69 17.00
C ASP A 132 -1.66 -26.33 15.59
N ASP A 133 -2.57 -27.29 15.42
CA ASP A 133 -2.75 -28.06 14.18
C ASP A 133 -3.61 -27.34 13.13
N ARG A 134 -3.97 -26.07 13.36
CA ARG A 134 -4.84 -25.32 12.45
C ARG A 134 -4.17 -25.08 11.11
N THR A 135 -4.98 -25.17 10.06
CA THR A 135 -4.57 -24.80 8.70
C THR A 135 -5.54 -23.78 8.11
N TYR A 136 -5.03 -23.03 7.15
CA TYR A 136 -5.69 -21.88 6.55
C TYR A 136 -5.78 -22.08 5.05
N SER A 137 -6.86 -21.58 4.45
CA SER A 137 -6.97 -21.38 3.01
C SER A 137 -7.30 -19.93 2.75
N PHE A 138 -6.64 -19.29 1.79
CA PHE A 138 -6.80 -17.85 1.53
C PHE A 138 -6.47 -17.50 0.09
N TYR A 139 -6.73 -16.25 -0.28
CA TYR A 139 -6.17 -15.66 -1.48
C TYR A 139 -5.63 -14.26 -1.16
N ILE A 140 -4.74 -13.75 -2.01
CA ILE A 140 -4.11 -12.44 -1.84
C ILE A 140 -4.46 -11.57 -3.03
N GLU A 141 -4.97 -10.38 -2.74
CA GLU A 141 -5.19 -9.31 -3.71
C GLU A 141 -4.23 -8.15 -3.46
N MET A 142 -3.80 -7.49 -4.53
CA MET A 142 -3.02 -6.26 -4.49
C MET A 142 -3.72 -5.15 -5.26
N SER A 143 -3.44 -3.90 -4.89
CA SER A 143 -4.01 -2.72 -5.56
C SER A 143 -3.16 -1.47 -5.35
N THR A 144 -3.27 -0.51 -6.27
CA THR A 144 -2.69 0.84 -6.18
C THR A 144 -3.70 1.88 -5.63
N ASN A 145 -4.99 1.63 -5.79
CA ASN A 145 -6.07 2.61 -5.56
C ASN A 145 -7.33 2.05 -4.86
N ARG A 146 -7.29 0.82 -4.33
CA ARG A 146 -8.42 0.05 -3.76
C ARG A 146 -9.57 -0.30 -4.71
N LYS A 147 -9.71 0.37 -5.86
CA LYS A 147 -10.76 0.11 -6.84
C LYS A 147 -10.38 -1.08 -7.71
N ASP A 148 -9.15 -1.05 -8.23
CA ASP A 148 -8.61 -2.06 -9.11
C ASP A 148 -7.82 -3.06 -8.27
N GLN A 149 -8.49 -4.14 -7.88
CA GLN A 149 -7.90 -5.23 -7.09
C GLN A 149 -7.61 -6.41 -7.99
N GLU A 150 -6.36 -6.86 -7.98
CA GLU A 150 -5.93 -8.02 -8.74
C GLU A 150 -5.55 -9.15 -7.77
N MET A 151 -6.10 -10.34 -8.00
CA MET A 151 -5.70 -11.54 -7.26
C MET A 151 -4.34 -12.01 -7.77
N ILE A 152 -3.34 -11.96 -6.90
CA ILE A 152 -1.96 -12.36 -7.23
C ILE A 152 -1.60 -13.77 -6.75
N MET A 153 -2.43 -14.35 -5.88
CA MET A 153 -2.18 -15.67 -5.30
C MET A 153 -3.52 -16.28 -4.88
N ASP A 154 -3.79 -17.49 -5.35
CA ASP A 154 -4.95 -18.29 -4.94
C ASP A 154 -4.49 -19.55 -4.21
N ARG A 155 -4.83 -19.63 -2.92
CA ARG A 155 -4.56 -20.77 -2.03
C ARG A 155 -5.84 -21.25 -1.37
N ARG A 156 -6.98 -21.03 -2.02
CA ARG A 156 -8.29 -21.41 -1.47
C ARG A 156 -8.42 -22.91 -1.31
N ASN A 157 -7.71 -23.71 -2.11
CA ASN A 157 -7.76 -25.17 -2.07
C ASN A 157 -6.63 -25.82 -1.26
N ASP A 158 -5.80 -25.01 -0.60
CA ASP A 158 -4.66 -25.50 0.16
C ASP A 158 -4.96 -25.47 1.66
N SER A 159 -4.35 -26.40 2.40
CA SER A 159 -4.33 -26.42 3.86
C SER A 159 -2.94 -26.03 4.33
N ILE A 160 -2.70 -24.73 4.51
CA ILE A 160 -1.37 -24.17 4.80
C ILE A 160 -1.28 -23.58 6.22
N ARG A 161 -0.08 -23.61 6.79
CA ARG A 161 0.25 -23.12 8.14
C ARG A 161 1.68 -22.58 8.17
N SER A 162 2.08 -21.93 9.26
CA SER A 162 3.44 -21.40 9.43
C SER A 162 3.84 -20.37 8.37
N TRP A 163 5.14 -20.12 8.24
CA TRP A 163 5.72 -19.20 7.28
C TRP A 163 5.45 -19.58 5.83
N GLN A 164 4.85 -18.65 5.10
CA GLN A 164 4.65 -18.72 3.66
C GLN A 164 5.48 -17.65 2.96
N ASN A 165 6.22 -18.04 1.93
CA ASN A 165 7.01 -17.14 1.10
C ASN A 165 6.38 -17.07 -0.29
N PHE A 166 6.13 -15.87 -0.78
CA PHE A 166 5.53 -15.64 -2.08
C PHE A 166 6.45 -14.78 -2.94
N LEU A 167 6.61 -15.20 -4.19
CA LEU A 167 7.20 -14.42 -5.26
C LEU A 167 6.11 -14.11 -6.27
N PHE A 168 6.15 -12.92 -6.84
CA PHE A 168 5.21 -12.48 -7.87
C PHE A 168 5.90 -11.48 -8.80
N THR A 169 5.34 -11.28 -9.99
CA THR A 169 5.88 -10.30 -10.94
C THR A 169 5.97 -8.92 -10.27
N PRO A 170 7.19 -8.34 -10.18
CA PRO A 170 7.39 -7.08 -9.47
C PRO A 170 6.52 -5.96 -10.02
N ARG A 171 5.88 -5.21 -9.11
CA ARG A 171 4.95 -4.12 -9.48
C ARG A 171 4.79 -3.08 -8.36
N PRO A 172 4.32 -1.86 -8.66
CA PRO A 172 3.89 -0.91 -7.65
C PRO A 172 2.69 -1.43 -6.86
N VAL A 173 2.77 -1.37 -5.52
CA VAL A 173 1.72 -1.82 -4.62
C VAL A 173 1.50 -0.77 -3.53
N VAL A 174 0.23 -0.46 -3.24
CA VAL A 174 -0.18 0.39 -2.12
C VAL A 174 -0.96 -0.44 -1.09
N TYR A 175 -1.80 -1.36 -1.59
CA TYR A 175 -2.67 -2.22 -0.81
C TYR A 175 -2.28 -3.68 -1.01
N ILE A 176 -2.19 -4.41 0.10
CA ILE A 176 -2.18 -5.86 0.11
C ILE A 176 -3.37 -6.28 0.96
N ARG A 177 -4.20 -7.17 0.41
CA ARG A 177 -5.37 -7.73 1.09
C ARG A 177 -5.25 -9.23 1.07
N ILE A 178 -5.24 -9.82 2.26
CA ILE A 178 -5.30 -11.27 2.45
C ILE A 178 -6.72 -11.62 2.85
N VAL A 179 -7.32 -12.60 2.18
CA VAL A 179 -8.70 -13.04 2.45
C VAL A 179 -8.70 -14.49 2.85
N GLY A 180 -8.94 -14.74 4.14
CA GLY A 180 -9.21 -16.09 4.64
C GLY A 180 -10.52 -16.61 4.08
N THR A 181 -10.49 -17.84 3.56
CA THR A 181 -11.65 -18.55 3.01
C THR A 181 -11.99 -19.79 3.83
N ARG A 182 -11.00 -20.44 4.45
CA ARG A 182 -11.17 -21.55 5.39
C ARG A 182 -10.15 -21.46 6.52
N ASN A 183 -10.55 -21.92 7.71
CA ASN A 183 -9.70 -22.16 8.86
C ASN A 183 -10.24 -23.43 9.54
N THR A 184 -9.39 -24.43 9.79
CA THR A 184 -9.83 -25.73 10.34
C THR A 184 -10.36 -25.66 11.78
N ALA A 185 -10.14 -24.57 12.51
CA ALA A 185 -10.76 -24.36 13.83
C ALA A 185 -12.05 -23.53 13.80
N ASN A 186 -12.32 -22.82 12.71
CA ASN A 186 -13.52 -22.02 12.56
C ASN A 186 -14.29 -22.55 11.34
N GLU A 187 -15.27 -23.43 11.54
CA GLU A 187 -16.29 -23.68 10.52
C GLU A 187 -16.99 -22.35 10.23
N VAL A 188 -16.67 -21.69 9.11
CA VAL A 188 -17.47 -20.57 8.62
C VAL A 188 -18.77 -21.16 8.09
N ARG A 189 -19.74 -21.42 8.98
CA ARG A 189 -21.09 -21.79 8.60
C ARG A 189 -21.74 -20.57 7.97
N SER A 190 -21.77 -20.52 6.64
CA SER A 190 -22.73 -19.68 5.92
C SER A 190 -24.13 -20.21 6.22
N SER A 191 -24.85 -19.58 7.13
CA SER A 191 -26.26 -19.87 7.37
C SER A 191 -27.08 -19.37 6.18
N ALA A 192 -27.30 -20.22 5.17
CA ALA A 192 -28.29 -20.00 4.13
C ALA A 192 -28.78 -21.34 3.59
N ALA A 193 -29.89 -21.83 4.17
CA ALA A 193 -30.98 -22.58 3.50
C ALA A 193 -31.85 -23.27 4.55
N ALA A 194 -32.69 -22.51 5.26
CA ALA A 194 -33.88 -23.08 5.86
C ALA A 194 -34.98 -23.08 4.80
N THR A 195 -35.05 -24.15 4.00
CA THR A 195 -36.21 -24.43 3.15
C THR A 195 -37.40 -24.70 4.06
N LYS A 196 -38.31 -23.74 4.20
CA LYS A 196 -39.63 -23.99 4.77
C LYS A 196 -40.41 -24.90 3.83
N HIS A 197 -40.56 -26.17 4.19
CA HIS A 197 -41.68 -26.97 3.71
C HIS A 197 -42.91 -26.56 4.50
N VAL A 198 -43.92 -26.02 3.80
CA VAL A 198 -45.29 -25.92 4.30
C VAL A 198 -46.05 -27.09 3.68
N ARG A 199 -46.61 -27.94 4.53
CA ARG A 199 -47.86 -28.65 4.27
C ARG A 199 -48.92 -28.00 5.14
#